data_AF-A0A816BKB0-F1
#
_entry.id   AF-A0A816BKB0-F1
#
_cell.length_a   1.000
_cell.length_b   1.000
_cell.length_c   1.000
_cell.angle_alpha   90.00
_cell.angle_beta   90.00
_cell.angle_gamma   90.00
#
_symmetry.space_group_name_H-M   'P 1'
#
loop_
_entity.id
_entity.type
_entity.pdbx_description
1 polymer ?
#
loop_
_entity_poly.entity_id
_entity_poly.type
_entity_poly.pdbx_seq_one_letter_code
_entity_poly.pdbx_strand_id
1 'polypeptide(L)'
;MFLGRIQLAKAELEEYRALEEFQQAATPSQWNNHMLLKSTVKACSIKNKNLYIATKRVEYGLLPKFIEKIDLSYKIDELIIGKEEQQAIYDQMKKFTKESRTQAMTIYIRTLAREHEVWKNVIKSSIEGFPQDIYEDLDGEAGLVAFKHYHELREKRLKLELEQSVHFLHVQRVEGEIDTQQEEVIAPTPLRVLGAEFSLPQ
;
A
#
# COMPACT_ATOMS: atom_id res chain seq x y z
N MET A 1 1.53 18.92 8.97
CA MET A 1 2.53 18.55 7.94
C MET A 1 3.98 18.98 8.29
N PHE A 2 4.21 20.20 8.81
CA PHE A 2 5.57 20.70 9.11
C PHE A 2 6.32 19.92 10.22
N LEU A 3 5.63 19.59 11.32
CA LEU A 3 6.20 18.82 12.44
C LEU A 3 6.64 17.40 12.03
N GLY A 4 5.88 16.72 11.17
CA GLY A 4 6.22 15.39 10.69
C GLY A 4 7.47 15.38 9.80
N ARG A 5 7.69 16.43 9.01
CA ARG A 5 8.92 16.59 8.21
C ARG A 5 10.15 16.80 9.10
N ILE A 6 10.01 17.59 10.17
CA ILE A 6 11.08 17.79 11.16
C ILE A 6 11.44 16.49 11.87
N GLN A 7 10.44 15.70 12.29
CA GLN A 7 10.67 14.42 12.95
C GLN A 7 11.36 13.42 12.01
N LEU A 8 10.95 13.38 10.74
CA LEU A 8 11.58 12.52 9.75
C LEU A 8 13.05 12.91 9.52
N ALA A 9 13.33 14.20 9.33
CA ALA A 9 14.70 14.69 9.14
C ALA A 9 15.60 14.40 10.36
N LYS A 10 15.05 14.49 11.58
CA LYS A 10 15.78 14.09 12.79
C LYS A 10 16.09 12.59 12.80
N ALA A 11 15.11 11.75 12.47
CA ALA A 11 15.31 10.29 12.40
C ALA A 11 16.31 9.89 11.30
N GLU A 12 16.31 10.59 10.16
CA GLU A 12 17.29 10.41 9.09
C GLU A 12 18.71 10.76 9.55
N LEU A 13 18.89 11.86 10.27
CA LEU A 13 20.17 12.25 10.82
C LEU A 13 20.66 11.26 11.90
N GLU A 14 19.77 10.80 12.78
CA GLU A 14 20.06 9.75 13.77
C GLU A 14 20.51 8.45 13.09
N GLU A 15 19.77 7.97 12.08
CA GLU A 15 20.13 6.77 11.31
C GLU A 15 21.48 6.92 10.62
N TYR A 16 21.74 8.09 10.03
CA TYR A 16 22.99 8.36 9.33
C TYR A 16 24.20 8.31 10.29
N ARG A 17 24.09 8.93 11.47
CA ARG A 17 25.15 8.87 12.49
C ARG A 17 25.41 7.45 12.97
N ALA A 18 24.36 6.68 13.25
CA ALA A 18 24.51 5.28 13.64
C ALA A 18 25.12 4.41 12.54
N LEU A 19 24.89 4.75 11.26
CA LEU A 19 25.56 4.08 10.13
C LEU A 19 27.07 4.39 10.11
N GLU A 20 27.46 5.64 10.37
CA GLU A 20 28.88 6.03 10.47
C GLU A 20 29.57 5.32 11.65
N GLU A 21 28.91 5.26 12.81
CA GLU A 21 29.39 4.51 13.98
C GLU A 21 29.53 3.02 13.66
N PHE A 22 28.54 2.42 13.00
CA PHE A 22 28.64 1.03 12.53
C PHE A 22 29.80 0.86 11.56
N GLN A 23 30.00 1.75 10.59
CA GLN A 23 31.10 1.65 9.63
C GLN A 23 32.48 1.68 10.32
N GLN A 24 32.62 2.44 11.41
CA GLN A 24 33.87 2.52 12.18
C GLN A 24 34.09 1.28 13.07
N ALA A 25 33.01 0.71 13.62
CA ALA A 25 33.07 -0.46 14.50
C ALA A 25 33.03 -1.81 13.76
N ALA A 26 32.55 -1.84 12.52
CA ALA A 26 32.34 -3.06 11.76
C ALA A 26 33.64 -3.68 11.27
N THR A 27 33.73 -5.00 11.38
CA THR A 27 34.74 -5.76 10.65
C THR A 27 34.44 -5.75 9.14
N PRO A 28 35.44 -6.00 8.26
CA PRO A 28 35.20 -6.09 6.82
C PRO A 28 34.10 -7.11 6.45
N SER A 29 34.06 -8.24 7.15
CA SER A 29 33.04 -9.29 7.00
C SER A 29 31.63 -8.76 7.33
N GLN A 30 31.49 -8.04 8.44
CA GLN A 30 30.22 -7.42 8.87
C GLN A 30 29.76 -6.33 7.90
N TRP A 31 30.69 -5.49 7.41
CA TRP A 31 30.36 -4.46 6.42
C TRP A 31 29.90 -5.05 5.09
N ASN A 32 30.56 -6.12 4.62
CA ASN A 32 30.13 -6.84 3.42
C ASN A 32 28.74 -7.46 3.60
N ASN A 33 28.46 -8.07 4.75
CA ASN A 33 27.13 -8.62 5.06
C ASN A 33 26.06 -7.51 5.03
N HIS A 34 26.32 -6.36 5.64
CA HIS A 34 25.44 -5.19 5.57
C HIS A 34 25.14 -4.77 4.12
N MET A 35 26.17 -4.70 3.27
CA MET A 35 26.01 -4.31 1.87
C MET A 35 25.13 -5.28 1.08
N LEU A 36 25.24 -6.58 1.35
CA LEU A 36 24.34 -7.60 0.78
C LEU A 36 22.90 -7.40 1.28
N LEU A 37 22.73 -7.09 2.57
CA LEU A 37 21.41 -6.91 3.17
C LEU A 37 20.69 -5.62 2.78
N LYS A 38 21.43 -4.60 2.33
CA LYS A 38 20.86 -3.30 1.98
C LYS A 38 19.68 -3.39 1.00
N SER A 39 19.80 -4.27 -0.01
CA SER A 39 18.75 -4.50 -1.00
C SER A 39 17.53 -5.21 -0.40
N THR A 40 17.76 -6.25 0.39
CA THR A 40 16.76 -7.02 1.13
C THR A 40 15.96 -6.15 2.09
N VAL A 41 16.63 -5.31 2.88
CA VAL A 41 15.99 -4.41 3.85
C VAL A 41 15.15 -3.35 3.14
N LYS A 42 15.63 -2.82 2.00
CA LYS A 42 14.83 -1.93 1.15
C LYS A 42 13.58 -2.63 0.61
N ALA A 43 13.72 -3.86 0.10
CA ALA A 43 12.58 -4.63 -0.40
C ALA A 43 11.56 -4.91 0.71
N CYS A 44 12.00 -5.35 1.89
CA CYS A 44 11.14 -5.58 3.04
C CYS A 44 10.37 -4.32 3.46
N SER A 45 11.05 -3.18 3.51
CA SER A 45 10.43 -1.88 3.81
C SER A 45 9.30 -1.54 2.82
N ILE A 46 9.56 -1.69 1.51
CA ILE A 46 8.55 -1.47 0.48
C ILE A 46 7.35 -2.40 0.66
N LYS A 47 7.59 -3.69 0.93
CA LYS A 47 6.51 -4.66 1.13
C LYS A 47 5.70 -4.38 2.39
N ASN A 48 6.34 -3.99 3.49
CA ASN A 48 5.66 -3.56 4.71
C ASN A 48 4.76 -2.35 4.45
N LYS A 49 5.30 -1.33 3.75
CA LYS A 49 4.54 -0.13 3.36
C LYS A 49 3.33 -0.47 2.51
N ASN A 50 3.50 -1.31 1.49
CA ASN A 50 2.40 -1.72 0.61
C ASN A 50 1.31 -2.45 1.39
N LEU A 51 1.69 -3.40 2.25
CA LEU A 51 0.76 -4.14 3.10
C LEU A 51 -0.05 -3.20 4.00
N TYR A 52 0.63 -2.30 4.71
CA TYR A 52 -0.04 -1.38 5.62
C TYR A 52 -0.99 -0.42 4.90
N ILE A 53 -0.54 0.14 3.76
CA ILE A 53 -1.38 0.99 2.90
C ILE A 53 -2.61 0.22 2.41
N ALA A 54 -2.45 -1.04 1.99
CA ALA A 54 -3.56 -1.87 1.53
C ALA A 54 -4.56 -2.15 2.67
N THR A 55 -4.08 -2.43 3.88
CA THR A 55 -4.95 -2.61 5.06
C THR A 55 -5.72 -1.34 5.38
N LYS A 56 -5.06 -0.17 5.41
CA LYS A 56 -5.72 1.12 5.64
C LYS A 56 -6.74 1.49 4.57
N ARG A 57 -6.47 1.13 3.32
CA ARG A 57 -7.45 1.26 2.23
C ARG A 57 -8.72 0.47 2.47
N VAL A 58 -8.63 -0.75 3.01
CA VAL A 58 -9.83 -1.53 3.40
C VAL A 58 -10.57 -0.87 4.55
N GLU A 59 -9.85 -0.43 5.59
CA GLU A 59 -10.46 0.29 6.72
C GLU A 59 -11.23 1.53 6.26
N TYR A 60 -10.76 2.20 5.21
CA TYR A 60 -11.38 3.41 4.66
C TYR A 60 -12.35 3.15 3.49
N GLY A 61 -12.56 1.89 3.08
CA GLY A 61 -13.39 1.58 1.91
C GLY A 61 -12.81 2.08 0.57
N LEU A 62 -11.53 2.43 0.53
CA LEU A 62 -10.84 3.00 -0.63
C LEU A 62 -10.15 1.93 -1.47
N LEU A 63 -10.88 1.34 -2.41
CA LEU A 63 -10.32 0.30 -3.28
C LEU A 63 -9.15 0.82 -4.13
N PRO A 64 -8.12 0.01 -4.39
CA PRO A 64 -7.15 0.31 -5.44
C PRO A 64 -7.83 0.43 -6.80
N LYS A 65 -7.35 1.35 -7.66
CA LYS A 65 -7.93 1.61 -9.00
C LYS A 65 -8.13 0.36 -9.86
N PHE A 66 -7.24 -0.63 -9.74
CA PHE A 66 -7.35 -1.87 -10.52
C PHE A 66 -8.48 -2.80 -10.03
N ILE A 67 -8.86 -2.71 -8.74
CA ILE A 67 -9.99 -3.45 -8.16
C ILE A 67 -11.29 -2.66 -8.38
N GLU A 68 -11.23 -1.33 -8.25
CA GLU A 68 -12.37 -0.44 -8.47
C GLU A 68 -12.98 -0.60 -9.87
N LYS A 69 -12.15 -0.83 -10.88
CA LYS A 69 -12.56 -1.09 -12.27
C LYS A 69 -13.31 -2.39 -12.49
N ILE A 70 -13.35 -3.30 -11.51
CA ILE A 70 -14.15 -4.51 -11.60
C ILE A 70 -15.61 -4.07 -11.47
N ASP A 71 -16.33 -4.05 -12.58
CA ASP A 71 -17.78 -3.86 -12.65
C ASP A 71 -18.36 -4.99 -13.49
N LEU A 72 -19.26 -5.75 -12.87
CA LEU A 72 -19.91 -6.92 -13.47
C LEU A 72 -21.36 -6.61 -13.86
N SER A 73 -21.72 -5.33 -13.79
CA SER A 73 -23.02 -4.83 -14.21
C SER A 73 -23.09 -4.75 -15.74
N TYR A 74 -24.21 -5.19 -16.31
CA TYR A 74 -24.49 -5.07 -17.74
C TYR A 74 -25.90 -4.52 -17.94
N LYS A 75 -26.14 -3.87 -19.09
CA LYS A 75 -27.47 -3.37 -19.42
C LYS A 75 -28.40 -4.53 -19.78
N ILE A 76 -29.59 -4.50 -19.20
CA ILE A 76 -30.68 -5.42 -19.50
C ILE A 76 -31.59 -4.78 -20.56
N ASP A 77 -32.21 -5.59 -21.42
CA ASP A 77 -33.25 -5.10 -22.32
C ASP A 77 -34.54 -4.78 -21.55
N GLU A 78 -34.80 -3.49 -21.39
CA GLU A 78 -35.88 -2.94 -20.57
C GLU A 78 -37.25 -2.98 -21.27
N LEU A 79 -37.30 -3.39 -22.56
CA LEU A 79 -38.54 -3.49 -23.33
C LEU A 79 -39.28 -4.81 -23.09
N ILE A 80 -38.57 -5.83 -22.60
CA ILE A 80 -39.08 -7.20 -22.46
C ILE A 80 -39.39 -7.53 -20.98
N ILE A 81 -38.62 -6.94 -20.06
CA ILE A 81 -38.66 -7.27 -18.63
C ILE A 81 -39.38 -6.16 -17.85
N GLY A 82 -40.21 -6.56 -16.87
CA GLY A 82 -40.91 -5.62 -16.00
C GLY A 82 -39.95 -4.85 -15.08
N LYS A 83 -40.31 -3.63 -14.69
CA LYS A 83 -39.44 -2.73 -13.89
C LYS A 83 -38.97 -3.34 -12.56
N GLU A 84 -39.83 -4.11 -11.89
CA GLU A 84 -39.47 -4.76 -10.61
C GLU A 84 -38.42 -5.85 -10.80
N GLU A 85 -38.58 -6.68 -11.84
CA GLU A 85 -37.64 -7.74 -12.19
C GLU A 85 -36.30 -7.15 -12.65
N GLN A 86 -36.35 -6.08 -13.45
CA GLN A 86 -35.16 -5.32 -13.86
C GLN A 86 -34.38 -4.79 -12.64
N GLN A 87 -35.06 -4.17 -11.67
CA GLN A 87 -34.43 -3.66 -10.46
C GLN A 87 -33.80 -4.79 -9.63
N ALA A 88 -34.51 -5.90 -9.46
CA ALA A 88 -34.01 -7.06 -8.74
C ALA A 88 -32.73 -7.64 -9.38
N ILE A 89 -32.65 -7.70 -10.71
CA ILE A 89 -31.45 -8.16 -11.41
C ILE A 89 -30.31 -7.15 -11.23
N TYR A 90 -30.55 -5.84 -11.36
CA TYR A 90 -29.51 -4.84 -11.11
C TYR A 90 -28.98 -4.89 -9.67
N ASP A 91 -29.83 -5.14 -8.68
CA ASP A 91 -29.40 -5.30 -7.29
C ASP A 91 -28.55 -6.56 -7.09
N GLN A 92 -28.87 -7.66 -7.80
CA GLN A 92 -28.01 -8.84 -7.86
C GLN A 92 -26.65 -8.54 -8.49
N MET A 93 -26.61 -7.79 -9.60
CA MET A 93 -25.36 -7.38 -10.24
C MET A 93 -24.49 -6.50 -9.34
N LYS A 94 -25.10 -5.55 -8.63
CA LYS A 94 -24.42 -4.71 -7.63
C LYS A 94 -23.84 -5.56 -6.51
N LYS A 95 -24.61 -6.52 -6.00
CA LYS A 95 -24.15 -7.46 -4.97
C LYS A 95 -22.96 -8.28 -5.47
N PHE A 96 -23.04 -8.82 -6.68
CA PHE A 96 -21.96 -9.61 -7.28
C PHE A 96 -20.69 -8.78 -7.47
N THR A 97 -20.81 -7.57 -8.03
CA THR A 97 -19.69 -6.63 -8.18
C THR A 97 -19.02 -6.31 -6.85
N LYS A 98 -19.81 -6.04 -5.80
CA LYS A 98 -19.31 -5.78 -4.45
C LYS A 98 -18.57 -7.00 -3.87
N GLU A 99 -19.12 -8.19 -4.06
CA GLU A 99 -18.51 -9.44 -3.61
C GLU A 99 -17.17 -9.71 -4.31
N SER A 100 -17.13 -9.58 -5.64
CA SER A 100 -15.90 -9.75 -6.42
C SER A 100 -14.81 -8.76 -6.01
N ARG A 101 -15.16 -7.48 -5.78
CA ARG A 101 -14.21 -6.47 -5.26
C ARG A 101 -13.67 -6.87 -3.88
N THR A 102 -14.53 -7.39 -3.01
CA THR A 102 -14.12 -7.86 -1.66
C THR A 102 -13.17 -9.05 -1.73
N GLN A 103 -13.47 -10.03 -2.59
CA GLN A 103 -12.61 -11.19 -2.80
C GLN A 103 -11.26 -10.79 -3.40
N ALA A 104 -11.26 -9.93 -4.43
CA ALA A 104 -10.04 -9.40 -5.02
C ALA A 104 -9.16 -8.68 -3.99
N MET A 105 -9.77 -7.85 -3.12
CA MET A 105 -9.05 -7.14 -2.07
C MET A 105 -8.48 -8.09 -1.01
N THR A 106 -9.22 -9.16 -0.68
CA THR A 106 -8.76 -10.21 0.25
C THR A 106 -7.53 -10.93 -0.28
N ILE A 107 -7.55 -11.33 -1.56
CA ILE A 107 -6.40 -11.98 -2.20
C ILE A 107 -5.22 -11.00 -2.23
N TYR A 108 -5.45 -9.76 -2.63
CA TYR A 108 -4.41 -8.73 -2.69
C TYR A 108 -3.70 -8.52 -1.34
N ILE A 109 -4.44 -8.38 -0.24
CA ILE A 109 -3.85 -8.24 1.09
C ILE A 109 -3.08 -9.51 1.50
N ARG A 110 -3.65 -10.70 1.25
CA ARG A 110 -2.98 -11.97 1.59
C ARG A 110 -1.66 -12.11 0.84
N THR A 111 -1.61 -11.75 -0.43
CA THR A 111 -0.38 -11.76 -1.23
C THR A 111 0.66 -10.79 -0.65
N LEU A 112 0.27 -9.55 -0.33
CA LEU A 112 1.18 -8.58 0.28
C LEU A 112 1.70 -9.04 1.65
N ALA A 113 0.84 -9.64 2.47
CA ALA A 113 1.21 -10.18 3.77
C ALA A 113 2.26 -11.29 3.62
N ARG A 114 2.05 -12.20 2.66
CA ARG A 114 2.99 -13.28 2.37
C ARG A 114 4.32 -12.76 1.84
N GLU A 115 4.31 -11.81 0.91
CA GLU A 115 5.54 -11.20 0.40
C GLU A 115 6.34 -10.54 1.53
N HIS A 116 5.67 -9.78 2.41
CA HIS A 116 6.32 -9.15 3.56
C HIS A 116 6.91 -10.18 4.53
N GLU A 117 6.18 -11.25 4.84
CA GLU A 117 6.66 -12.32 5.71
C GLU A 117 7.92 -13.00 5.16
N VAL A 118 7.96 -13.30 3.85
CA VAL A 118 9.13 -13.91 3.20
C VAL A 118 10.36 -13.02 3.38
N TRP A 119 10.24 -11.72 3.10
CA TRP A 119 11.36 -10.79 3.27
C TRP A 119 11.78 -10.62 4.73
N LYS A 120 10.81 -10.61 5.66
CA LYS A 120 11.09 -10.56 7.10
C LYS A 120 11.91 -11.77 7.56
N ASN A 121 11.59 -12.96 7.05
CA ASN A 121 12.33 -14.18 7.35
C ASN A 121 13.77 -14.12 6.80
N VAL A 122 13.94 -13.63 5.57
CA VAL A 122 15.29 -13.45 4.97
C VAL A 122 16.15 -12.51 5.83
N ILE A 123 15.59 -11.38 6.27
CA ILE A 123 16.31 -10.44 7.13
C ILE A 123 16.66 -11.10 8.47
N LYS A 124 15.70 -11.78 9.11
CA LYS A 124 15.90 -12.45 10.38
C LYS A 124 17.06 -13.46 10.30
N SER A 125 17.05 -14.35 9.31
CA SER A 125 18.12 -15.34 9.12
C SER A 125 19.48 -14.69 8.87
N SER A 126 19.50 -13.53 8.23
CA SER A 126 20.75 -12.82 7.95
C SER A 126 21.32 -12.10 9.18
N ILE A 127 20.45 -11.60 10.07
CA ILE A 127 20.85 -11.04 11.37
C ILE A 127 21.32 -12.16 12.32
N GLU A 128 20.67 -13.33 12.29
CA GLU A 128 21.09 -14.49 13.09
C GLU A 128 22.44 -15.05 12.62
N GLY A 129 22.72 -15.00 11.31
CA GLY A 129 24.01 -15.39 10.73
C GLY A 129 25.03 -14.25 10.65
N PHE A 130 24.87 -13.18 11.44
CA PHE A 130 25.78 -12.03 11.37
C PHE A 130 27.18 -12.40 11.87
N PRO A 131 28.26 -12.00 11.17
CA PRO A 131 29.61 -12.40 11.53
C PRO A 131 30.02 -11.93 12.93
N GLN A 132 30.66 -12.81 13.70
CA GLN A 132 31.23 -12.54 15.03
C GLN A 132 32.76 -12.57 15.02
N ASP A 133 33.36 -12.35 13.84
CA ASP A 133 34.80 -12.43 13.64
C ASP A 133 35.55 -11.46 14.56
N ILE A 134 36.62 -11.94 15.20
CA ILE A 134 37.55 -11.11 15.98
C ILE A 134 38.71 -10.73 15.06
N TYR A 135 38.90 -9.43 14.81
CA TYR A 135 40.05 -8.89 14.05
C TYR A 135 40.99 -8.16 15.00
N GLU A 136 42.29 -8.09 14.68
CA GLU A 136 43.37 -7.62 15.58
C GLU A 136 43.05 -6.35 16.39
N ASP A 137 42.35 -5.38 15.79
CA ASP A 137 41.97 -4.10 16.42
C ASP A 137 40.43 -3.88 16.51
N LEU A 138 39.61 -4.87 16.16
CA LEU A 138 38.15 -4.74 16.09
C LEU A 138 37.44 -5.87 16.83
N ASP A 139 36.64 -5.48 17.81
CA ASP A 139 35.72 -6.35 18.51
C ASP A 139 34.45 -6.59 17.66
N GLY A 140 34.29 -7.82 17.17
CA GLY A 140 33.11 -8.23 16.41
C GLY A 140 31.80 -8.02 17.17
N GLU A 141 31.82 -8.01 18.51
CA GLU A 141 30.65 -7.69 19.33
C GLU A 141 30.24 -6.21 19.21
N ALA A 142 31.20 -5.29 19.24
CA ALA A 142 30.95 -3.86 19.06
C ALA A 142 30.31 -3.56 17.70
N GLY A 143 30.80 -4.20 16.62
CA GLY A 143 30.21 -4.09 15.29
C GLY A 143 28.77 -4.62 15.21
N LEU A 144 28.47 -5.75 15.88
CA LEU A 144 27.10 -6.29 15.96
C LEU A 144 26.15 -5.38 16.75
N VAL A 145 26.62 -4.79 17.85
CA VAL A 145 25.84 -3.84 18.66
C VAL A 145 25.51 -2.59 17.85
N ALA A 146 26.51 -1.99 17.19
CA ALA A 146 26.31 -0.83 16.33
C ALA A 146 25.36 -1.13 15.16
N PHE A 147 25.49 -2.32 14.55
CA PHE A 147 24.60 -2.77 13.50
C PHE A 147 23.14 -2.86 13.96
N LYS A 148 22.88 -3.46 15.12
CA LYS A 148 21.52 -3.55 15.71
C LYS A 148 20.95 -2.16 15.96
N HIS A 149 21.73 -1.27 16.56
CA HIS A 149 21.31 0.10 16.85
C HIS A 149 20.93 0.87 15.57
N TYR A 150 21.78 0.80 14.54
CA TYR A 150 21.48 1.38 13.22
C TYR A 150 20.17 0.82 12.63
N HIS A 151 19.96 -0.50 12.72
CA HIS A 151 18.74 -1.14 12.20
C HIS A 151 17.47 -0.74 12.97
N GLU A 152 17.56 -0.54 14.28
CA GLU A 152 16.45 -0.02 15.10
C GLU A 152 16.05 1.40 14.68
N LEU A 153 17.04 2.29 14.49
CA LEU A 153 16.80 3.66 14.05
C LEU A 153 16.20 3.71 12.64
N ARG A 154 16.68 2.83 11.74
CA ARG A 154 16.10 2.68 10.41
C ARG A 154 14.65 2.20 10.47
N GLU A 155 14.32 1.24 11.34
CA GLU A 155 12.93 0.81 11.53
C GLU A 155 12.05 1.95 12.06
N LYS A 156 12.54 2.74 13.02
CA LYS A 156 11.87 3.93 13.55
C LYS A 156 11.57 4.95 12.44
N ARG A 157 12.54 5.26 11.58
CA ARG A 157 12.32 6.15 10.42
C ARG A 157 11.24 5.61 9.49
N LEU A 158 11.30 4.32 9.16
CA LEU A 158 10.30 3.69 8.29
C LEU A 158 8.88 3.77 8.86
N LYS A 159 8.71 3.66 10.18
CA LYS A 159 7.41 3.86 10.84
C LYS A 159 6.89 5.29 10.66
N LEU A 160 7.76 6.30 10.78
CA LEU A 160 7.37 7.70 10.54
C LEU A 160 6.96 7.94 9.07
N GLU A 161 7.70 7.38 8.10
CA GLU A 161 7.33 7.46 6.68
C GLU A 161 5.97 6.80 6.40
N LEU A 162 5.68 5.71 7.11
CA LEU A 162 4.43 4.97 7.03
C LEU A 162 3.26 5.81 7.56
N GLU A 163 3.43 6.44 8.73
CA GLU A 163 2.44 7.33 9.33
C GLU A 163 2.11 8.51 8.41
N GLN A 164 3.12 9.14 7.80
CA GLN A 164 2.91 10.19 6.80
C GLN A 164 2.13 9.69 5.58
N SER A 165 2.41 8.47 5.12
CA SER A 165 1.71 7.86 3.98
C SER A 165 0.24 7.60 4.31
N VAL A 166 -0.07 7.20 5.55
CA VAL A 166 -1.46 7.02 6.00
C VAL A 166 -2.18 8.32 6.20
N HIS A 167 -1.50 9.36 6.72
CA HIS A 167 -2.09 10.69 6.78
C HIS A 167 -2.57 11.14 5.40
N PHE A 168 -1.81 10.87 4.32
CA PHE A 168 -2.27 11.17 2.96
C PHE A 168 -3.54 10.40 2.56
N LEU A 169 -3.64 9.11 2.90
CA LEU A 169 -4.86 8.33 2.67
C LEU A 169 -6.06 8.86 3.47
N HIS A 170 -5.81 9.32 4.70
CA HIS A 170 -6.84 9.93 5.53
C HIS A 170 -7.35 11.23 4.92
N VAL A 171 -6.46 12.09 4.41
CA VAL A 171 -6.85 13.29 3.66
C VAL A 171 -7.66 12.91 2.42
N GLN A 172 -7.22 11.93 1.63
CA GLN A 172 -7.98 11.46 0.46
C GLN A 172 -9.37 10.94 0.81
N ARG A 173 -9.52 10.28 1.96
CA ARG A 173 -10.84 9.86 2.44
C ARG A 173 -11.72 11.07 2.74
N VAL A 174 -11.24 12.00 3.56
CA VAL A 174 -12.00 13.17 4.01
C VAL A 174 -12.34 14.10 2.84
N GLU A 175 -11.40 14.36 1.94
CA GLU A 175 -11.60 15.21 0.76
C GLU A 175 -12.44 14.50 -0.32
N GLY A 176 -12.24 13.19 -0.53
CA GLY A 176 -13.05 12.41 -1.47
C GLY A 176 -14.50 12.18 -1.02
N GLU A 177 -14.75 12.18 0.30
CA GLU A 177 -16.11 12.20 0.88
C GLU A 177 -16.82 13.56 0.62
N ILE A 178 -16.09 14.67 0.45
CA ILE A 178 -16.66 15.97 0.10
C ILE A 178 -17.09 16.00 -1.37
N ASP A 179 -16.28 15.42 -2.28
CA ASP A 179 -16.61 15.35 -3.71
C ASP A 179 -17.75 14.36 -4.02
N THR A 180 -17.92 13.30 -3.21
CA THR A 180 -19.03 12.34 -3.41
C THR A 180 -20.39 12.81 -2.90
N GLN A 181 -20.46 13.95 -2.19
CA GLN A 181 -21.74 14.57 -1.80
C GLN A 181 -22.35 15.49 -2.88
N GLN A 182 -21.67 15.67 -4.01
CA GLN A 182 -22.22 16.34 -5.19
C GLN A 182 -22.17 15.38 -6.38
N GLU A 183 -23.18 14.53 -6.52
CA GLU A 183 -23.80 14.06 -7.78
C GLU A 183 -24.63 12.79 -7.53
N GLU A 184 -25.83 12.95 -6.96
CA GLU A 184 -26.94 12.10 -7.42
C GLU A 184 -27.34 12.58 -8.82
N VAL A 185 -26.53 12.24 -9.83
CA VAL A 185 -27.01 12.33 -11.22
C VAL A 185 -27.95 11.17 -11.42
N ILE A 186 -29.24 11.43 -11.20
CA ILE A 186 -30.32 10.61 -11.73
C ILE A 186 -30.07 10.51 -13.24
N ALA A 187 -29.72 9.31 -13.70
CA ALA A 187 -29.43 9.07 -15.11
C ALA A 187 -30.58 9.61 -15.97
N PRO A 188 -30.33 10.43 -17.01
CA PRO A 188 -31.38 10.94 -17.86
C PRO A 188 -31.99 9.76 -18.62
N THR A 189 -33.26 9.48 -18.35
CA THR A 189 -34.07 8.53 -19.11
C THR A 189 -34.11 9.00 -20.57
N PRO A 190 -33.57 8.24 -21.54
CA PRO A 190 -33.76 8.59 -22.94
C PRO A 190 -35.20 8.25 -23.31
N LEU A 191 -36.08 9.24 -23.31
CA LEU A 191 -37.36 9.15 -23.99
C LEU A 191 -37.07 9.02 -25.49
N ARG A 192 -37.09 7.81 -26.03
CA ARG A 192 -37.22 7.61 -27.48
C ARG A 192 -38.59 8.17 -27.89
N VAL A 193 -38.60 9.41 -28.38
CA VAL A 193 -39.75 9.95 -29.11
C VAL A 193 -39.77 9.24 -30.46
N LEU A 194 -40.60 8.20 -30.57
CA LEU A 194 -40.99 7.64 -31.87
C LEU A 194 -41.81 8.71 -32.60
N GLY A 195 -41.21 9.41 -33.56
CA GLY A 195 -41.95 10.32 -34.44
C GLY A 195 -41.20 11.51 -35.05
N ALA A 196 -39.88 11.66 -34.89
CA ALA A 196 -39.16 12.71 -35.62
C ALA A 196 -38.68 12.19 -36.99
N GLU A 197 -39.34 12.63 -38.05
CA GLU A 197 -38.97 12.40 -39.44
C GLU A 197 -37.52 12.87 -39.69
N PHE A 198 -36.66 11.93 -40.12
CA PHE A 198 -35.32 12.25 -40.57
C PHE A 198 -35.39 12.85 -41.98
N SER A 199 -35.21 14.18 -42.10
CA SER A 199 -34.87 14.81 -43.37
C SER A 199 -33.35 14.75 -43.56
N LEU A 200 -32.88 14.12 -44.64
CA LEU A 200 -31.46 14.17 -45.03
C LEU A 200 -31.17 15.50 -45.77
N PRO A 201 -30.04 16.17 -45.49
CA PRO A 201 -29.68 17.40 -46.19
C PRO A 201 -29.27 17.11 -47.64
N GLN A 202 -29.68 18.01 -48.55
CA GLN A 202 -29.31 18.03 -49.97
C GLN A 202 -27.84 18.42 -50.17
#